data_AF-A0A9D4FHS2-F1
#
_entry.id   AF-A0A9D4FHS2-F1
#
_cell.length_a   1.000
_cell.length_b   1.000
_cell.length_c   1.000
_cell.angle_alpha   90.00
_cell.angle_beta   90.00
_cell.angle_gamma   90.00
#
_symmetry.space_group_name_H-M   'P 1'
#
loop_
_entity.id
_entity.type
_entity.pdbx_description
1 polymer ?
#
loop_
_entity_poly.entity_id
_entity_poly.type
_entity_poly.pdbx_seq_one_letter_code
_entity_poly.pdbx_strand_id
1 'polypeptide(L)' 'MLLTVDGGWTSWTTWSGCDVTCGTGHVTRGRSCSNPVPKYGGGDCSGTHNEIQSCTLNKCPGIIM' A
#
# COMPACT_ATOMS: atom_id res chain seq x y z
N MET A 1 23.38 -16.22 -23.03
CA MET A 1 23.33 -14.91 -22.34
C MET A 1 21.89 -14.69 -21.92
N LEU A 2 21.61 -14.69 -20.62
CA LEU A 2 20.27 -14.37 -20.12
C LEU A 2 20.23 -12.86 -19.89
N LEU A 3 19.25 -12.17 -20.45
CA LEU A 3 19.04 -10.75 -20.20
C LEU A 3 18.42 -10.60 -18.81
N THR A 4 19.00 -9.75 -17.96
CA THR A 4 18.41 -9.42 -16.66
C THR A 4 17.07 -8.72 -16.86
N VAL A 5 16.08 -9.07 -16.05
CA VAL A 5 14.80 -8.36 -16.01
C VAL A 5 14.68 -7.77 -14.61
N ASP A 6 14.72 -6.45 -14.52
CA ASP A 6 14.51 -5.75 -13.25
C ASP A 6 13.03 -5.77 -12.89
N GLY A 7 12.75 -5.81 -11.59
CA GLY A 7 11.41 -5.75 -11.04
C GLY A 7 10.74 -4.43 -11.30
N GLY A 8 9.47 -4.49 -11.70
CA GLY A 8 8.61 -3.33 -11.82
C GLY A 8 7.42 -3.39 -10.87
N TRP A 9 7.07 -2.25 -10.29
CA TRP A 9 5.90 -2.12 -9.46
C TRP A 9 4.62 -2.30 -10.28
N THR A 10 3.65 -3.05 -9.76
CA THR A 10 2.26 -2.96 -10.21
C THR A 10 1.70 -1.58 -9.87
N SER A 11 0.58 -1.24 -10.50
CA SER A 11 -0.26 -0.15 -9.99
C SER A 11 -0.63 -0.41 -8.53
N TRP A 12 -0.76 0.67 -7.77
CA TRP A 12 -1.31 0.61 -6.42
C TRP A 12 -2.75 0.08 -6.46
N THR A 13 -3.11 -0.71 -5.45
CA THR A 13 -4.51 -1.03 -5.19
C THR A 13 -5.27 0.24 -4.80
N THR A 14 -6.59 0.17 -4.86
CA THR A 14 -7.43 1.18 -4.20
C THR A 14 -7.11 1.21 -2.71
N TRP A 15 -7.26 2.38 -2.11
CA TRP A 15 -7.20 2.52 -0.65
C TRP A 15 -8.27 1.64 0.01
N SER A 16 -7.94 1.05 1.14
CA SER A 16 -8.90 0.41 2.02
C SER A 16 -9.90 1.44 2.55
N GLY A 17 -11.00 0.94 3.14
CA GLY A 17 -11.80 1.77 4.03
C GLY A 17 -10.97 2.25 5.23
N CYS A 18 -11.42 3.35 5.85
CA CYS A 18 -10.87 3.82 7.12
C CYS A 18 -11.07 2.71 8.17
N ASP A 19 -10.03 2.38 8.92
CA ASP A 19 -10.05 1.34 9.96
C ASP A 19 -11.00 1.67 11.13
N VAL A 20 -11.33 2.95 11.31
CA VAL A 20 -12.31 3.46 12.27
C VAL A 20 -13.63 3.83 11.59
N THR A 21 -14.71 3.82 12.36
CA THR A 21 -16.03 4.32 11.94
C THR A 21 -16.27 5.78 12.31
N CYS A 22 -15.41 6.37 13.15
CA CYS A 22 -15.46 7.76 13.59
C CYS A 22 -14.08 8.21 14.10
N GLY A 23 -13.84 9.51 14.16
CA GLY A 23 -12.56 10.08 14.60
C GLY A 23 -11.45 9.90 13.58
N THR A 24 -10.20 9.79 14.06
CA THR A 24 -9.02 9.62 13.21
C THR A 24 -8.62 8.15 13.16
N GLY A 25 -8.41 7.64 11.95
CA GLY A 25 -7.91 6.30 11.71
C GLY A 25 -6.92 6.27 10.55
N HIS A 26 -6.79 5.11 9.92
CA HIS A 26 -5.86 4.86 8.84
C HIS A 26 -6.53 4.15 7.65
N VAL A 27 -6.04 4.47 6.46
CA VAL A 27 -6.28 3.75 5.22
C VAL A 27 -4.97 3.13 4.74
N THR A 28 -5.08 1.99 4.07
CA THR A 28 -3.94 1.24 3.57
C THR A 28 -4.09 0.94 2.09
N ARG A 29 -2.98 0.89 1.36
CA ARG A 29 -2.95 0.37 -0.02
C ARG A 29 -1.69 -0.45 -0.24
N GLY A 30 -1.76 -1.39 -1.17
CA GLY A 30 -0.66 -2.28 -1.52
C GLY A 30 -0.27 -2.18 -2.99
N ARG A 31 0.95 -2.59 -3.31
CA ARG A 31 1.45 -2.87 -4.66
C ARG A 31 2.42 -4.06 -4.60
N SER A 32 2.68 -4.68 -5.73
CA SER A 32 3.60 -5.83 -5.82
C SER A 32 4.72 -5.56 -6.83
N CYS A 33 5.89 -6.13 -6.59
CA CYS A 33 6.99 -6.09 -7.56
C CYS A 33 6.87 -7.22 -8.58
N SER A 34 5.88 -7.12 -9.48
CA SER A 34 5.56 -8.19 -10.42
C SER A 34 5.23 -7.72 -11.84
N ASN A 35 5.43 -6.44 -12.14
CA ASN A 35 5.14 -5.85 -13.43
C ASN A 35 6.34 -5.09 -14.02
N PRO A 36 7.42 -5.79 -14.46
CA PRO A 36 7.55 -7.25 -14.53
C PRO A 36 8.16 -7.87 -13.25
N VAL A 37 8.11 -9.20 -13.12
CA VAL A 37 8.79 -9.94 -12.04
C VAL A 37 10.30 -9.94 -12.31
N PRO A 38 11.16 -9.66 -11.31
CA PRO A 38 12.61 -9.76 -11.45
C PRO A 38 13.05 -11.15 -11.94
N LYS A 39 13.93 -11.21 -12.94
CA LYS A 39 14.48 -12.48 -13.46
C LYS A 39 15.96 -12.37 -13.77
N TYR A 40 16.61 -13.53 -13.75
CA TYR A 40 18.00 -13.72 -14.19
C TYR A 40 19.01 -12.81 -13.48
N GLY A 41 18.76 -12.48 -12.22
CA GLY A 41 19.60 -11.59 -11.42
C GLY A 41 19.30 -10.10 -11.58
N GLY A 42 18.19 -9.73 -12.22
CA GLY A 42 17.70 -8.34 -12.20
C GLY A 42 17.28 -7.89 -10.79
N GLY A 43 17.32 -6.58 -10.57
CA GLY A 43 17.08 -5.97 -9.27
C GLY A 43 15.62 -6.08 -8.81
N ASP A 44 15.42 -6.12 -7.49
CA ASP A 44 14.08 -6.01 -6.90
C ASP A 44 13.62 -4.55 -6.86
N CYS A 45 12.31 -4.33 -6.69
CA CYS A 45 11.75 -2.99 -6.67
C CYS A 45 12.14 -2.22 -5.40
N SER A 46 12.74 -1.05 -5.58
CA SER A 46 13.04 -0.13 -4.48
C SER A 46 11.76 0.54 -3.93
N GLY A 47 11.56 0.47 -2.62
CA GLY A 47 10.47 1.12 -1.90
C GLY A 47 9.59 0.16 -1.10
N THR A 48 8.49 0.67 -0.54
CA THR A 48 7.57 -0.14 0.26
C THR A 48 6.50 -0.81 -0.61
N HIS A 49 6.09 -2.01 -0.18
CA HIS A 49 4.96 -2.76 -0.75
C HIS A 49 3.62 -2.18 -0.30
N ASN A 50 3.58 -1.60 0.90
CA ASN A 50 2.37 -1.05 1.50
C ASN A 50 2.58 0.42 1.83
N GLU A 51 1.49 1.17 1.78
CA GLU A 51 1.43 2.55 2.21
C GLU A 51 0.26 2.73 3.18
N ILE A 52 0.48 3.55 4.21
CA ILE A 52 -0.50 3.87 5.23
C ILE A 52 -0.67 5.39 5.24
N GLN A 53 -1.91 5.85 5.24
CA GLN A 53 -2.25 7.27 5.38
C GLN A 53 -3.34 7.44 6.43
N SER A 54 -3.39 8.61 7.07
CA SER A 54 -4.44 8.94 8.01
C SER A 54 -5.74 9.30 7.29
N CYS A 55 -6.87 8.87 7.86
CA CYS A 55 -8.21 9.29 7.47
C CYS A 55 -8.91 9.94 8.66
N THR A 56 -9.66 11.01 8.39
CA THR A 56 -10.43 11.71 9.42
C THR A 56 -11.90 11.61 9.09
N LEU A 57 -12.66 10.97 9.96
CA LEU A 57 -14.11 10.85 9.89
C LEU A 57 -14.77 11.83 10.88
N ASN A 58 -16.10 11.79 10.90
CA ASN A 58 -16.89 12.55 11.88
C ASN A 58 -16.46 12.19 13.30
N LYS A 59 -16.55 13.18 14.21
CA LYS A 59 -16.25 12.95 15.63
C LYS A 59 -17.03 11.75 16.16
N CYS A 60 -16.37 10.93 16.96
CA CYS A 60 -17.04 9.83 17.63
C CYS A 60 -18.15 10.35 18.55
N PRO A 61 -19.33 9.71 18.56
CA PRO A 61 -20.32 9.95 19.60
C PRO A 61 -19.64 9.60 20.93
N GLY A 62 -19.34 10.62 21.72
CA GLY A 62 -18.57 10.45 22.95
C GLY A 62 -19.26 9.44 23.86
N ILE A 63 -18.48 8.56 24.46
CA ILE A 63 -18.91 7.88 25.68
C ILE A 63 -19.07 9.00 26.70
N ILE A 64 -20.32 9.38 26.97
CA ILE A 64 -20.66 10.25 28.09
C ILE A 64 -20.29 9.43 29.33
N MET A 65 -19.13 9.69 29.94
CA MET A 65 -18.85 9.26 31.32
C MET A 65 -19.48 10.26 32.29
#